data_AF-E3J689-F1
#
_entry.id   AF-E3J689-F1
#
_cell.length_a   1.000
_cell.length_b   1.000
_cell.length_c   1.000
_cell.angle_alpha   90.00
_cell.angle_beta   90.00
_cell.angle_gamma   90.00
#
_symmetry.space_group_name_H-M   'P 1'
#
loop_
_entity.id
_entity.type
_entity.pdbx_description
1 polymer ?
#
loop_
_entity_poly.entity_id
_entity_poly.type
_entity_poly.pdbx_seq_one_letter_code
_entity_poly.pdbx_strand_id
1 'polypeptide(L)'
;MTGTLGVQLYSVRDSLAADRPSALRRLADLGYRYVEPFVLSLWNTPAEQSRTDATALRADLDAAGLAVSSLHGAIAADSQATLVETCHILGTDTVFVPIPFLVEGFDGTVFEDRQTLTAFALRLNSAAGELAEHGIRLGYHNHTFEWAQLPDGTPAFDVFWDLLDPAILAESFHLHSVTHCFVAHSHLGPADKKQRSDGVERCFAVAAGDQGFRDVQGQRYHAREDEQPPCRAQHLHRTAVHSELPAAEQKAHDRQINRGRDERRYPHRNTETQLQREHIPEPEEES
;
A
#
# COMPACT_ATOMS: atom_id res chain seq x y z
N MET A 1 -10.79 -23.68 4.45
CA MET A 1 -11.45 -22.80 3.47
C MET A 1 -10.41 -22.47 2.40
N THR A 2 -10.69 -22.74 1.13
CA THR A 2 -9.83 -22.32 0.01
C THR A 2 -10.14 -20.86 -0.28
N GLY A 3 -9.21 -19.95 0.06
CA GLY A 3 -9.36 -18.53 -0.27
C GLY A 3 -9.43 -18.33 -1.79
N THR A 4 -10.23 -17.36 -2.21
CA THR A 4 -10.34 -16.97 -3.61
C THR A 4 -9.10 -16.16 -4.00
N LEU A 5 -8.40 -16.57 -5.07
CA LEU A 5 -7.14 -15.98 -5.51
C LEU A 5 -7.37 -14.94 -6.62
N GLY A 6 -6.93 -13.71 -6.35
CA GLY A 6 -6.84 -12.61 -7.30
C GLY A 6 -5.39 -12.29 -7.68
N VAL A 7 -5.19 -11.63 -8.82
CA VAL A 7 -3.88 -11.10 -9.24
C VAL A 7 -4.01 -9.70 -9.82
N GLN A 8 -3.16 -8.79 -9.36
CA GLN A 8 -3.02 -7.46 -9.96
C GLN A 8 -2.25 -7.59 -11.29
N LEU A 9 -2.93 -7.28 -12.40
CA LEU A 9 -2.44 -7.43 -13.76
C LEU A 9 -1.15 -6.64 -14.04
N TYR A 10 -0.87 -5.59 -13.25
CA TYR A 10 0.38 -4.85 -13.37
C TYR A 10 1.62 -5.75 -13.16
N SER A 11 1.51 -6.79 -12.33
CA SER A 11 2.59 -7.77 -12.08
C SER A 11 2.97 -8.59 -13.31
N VAL A 12 2.08 -8.68 -14.31
CA VAL A 12 2.29 -9.43 -15.57
C VAL A 12 2.14 -8.54 -16.81
N ARG A 13 2.23 -7.21 -16.65
CA ARG A 13 2.01 -6.23 -17.72
C ARG A 13 2.84 -6.49 -18.98
N ASP A 14 4.07 -6.95 -18.83
CA ASP A 14 4.95 -7.25 -19.97
C ASP A 14 4.45 -8.45 -20.78
N SER A 15 3.89 -9.46 -20.10
CA SER A 15 3.24 -10.61 -20.75
C SER A 15 1.92 -10.20 -21.42
N LEU A 16 1.15 -9.31 -20.79
CA LEU A 16 -0.08 -8.76 -21.38
C LEU A 16 0.23 -7.93 -22.64
N ALA A 17 1.29 -7.12 -22.62
CA ALA A 17 1.71 -6.32 -23.76
C ALA A 17 2.19 -7.19 -24.93
N ALA A 18 2.83 -8.33 -24.63
CA ALA A 18 3.29 -9.27 -25.65
C ALA A 18 2.12 -10.07 -26.28
N ASP A 19 1.25 -10.65 -25.45
CA ASP A 19 0.09 -11.43 -25.87
C ASP A 19 -0.94 -11.53 -24.72
N ARG A 20 -1.86 -10.56 -24.66
CA ARG A 20 -2.87 -10.47 -23.60
C ARG A 20 -3.75 -11.71 -23.49
N PRO A 21 -4.39 -12.22 -24.57
CA PRO A 21 -5.20 -13.43 -24.48
C PRO A 21 -4.42 -14.64 -23.95
N SER A 22 -3.18 -14.86 -24.40
CA SER A 22 -2.36 -15.98 -23.94
C SER A 22 -1.95 -15.83 -22.47
N ALA A 23 -1.56 -14.62 -22.05
CA ALA A 23 -1.22 -14.34 -20.65
C ALA A 23 -2.41 -14.54 -19.70
N LEU A 24 -3.60 -14.07 -20.07
CA LEU A 24 -4.81 -14.25 -19.26
C LEU A 24 -5.21 -15.72 -19.15
N ARG A 25 -5.20 -16.46 -20.25
CA ARG A 25 -5.42 -17.92 -20.22
C ARG A 25 -4.41 -18.62 -19.30
N ARG A 26 -3.14 -18.21 -19.34
CA ARG A 26 -2.10 -18.77 -18.46
C ARG A 26 -2.39 -18.51 -16.98
N LEU A 27 -2.91 -17.33 -16.62
CA LEU A 27 -3.35 -17.05 -15.24
C LEU A 27 -4.49 -17.98 -14.82
N ALA A 28 -5.47 -18.21 -15.68
CA ALA A 28 -6.58 -19.13 -15.41
C ALA A 28 -6.09 -20.58 -15.20
N ASP A 29 -5.14 -21.05 -16.03
CA ASP A 29 -4.48 -22.36 -15.91
C ASP A 29 -3.69 -22.51 -14.60
N LEU A 30 -3.15 -21.42 -14.06
CA LEU A 30 -2.47 -21.39 -12.77
C LEU A 30 -3.44 -21.40 -11.57
N GLY A 31 -4.74 -21.27 -11.82
CA GLY A 31 -5.78 -21.33 -10.78
C GLY A 31 -6.32 -19.96 -10.33
N TYR A 32 -5.87 -18.85 -10.91
CA TYR A 32 -6.50 -17.55 -10.65
C TYR A 32 -7.92 -17.52 -11.21
N ARG A 33 -8.81 -16.84 -10.48
CA ARG A 33 -10.21 -16.65 -10.90
C ARG A 33 -10.61 -15.18 -10.95
N TYR A 34 -9.88 -14.34 -10.25
CA TYR A 34 -10.09 -12.91 -10.23
C TYR A 34 -8.82 -12.19 -10.66
N VAL A 35 -9.00 -11.04 -11.29
CA VAL A 35 -7.93 -10.11 -11.62
C VAL A 35 -8.30 -8.72 -11.15
N GLU A 36 -7.27 -7.94 -10.82
CA GLU A 36 -7.39 -6.50 -10.66
C GLU A 36 -6.65 -5.86 -11.83
N PRO A 37 -7.33 -5.19 -12.77
CA PRO A 37 -6.67 -4.43 -13.81
C PRO A 37 -5.97 -3.19 -13.24
N PHE A 38 -4.90 -2.77 -13.91
CA PHE A 38 -4.32 -1.45 -13.69
C PHE A 38 -5.08 -0.38 -14.48
N VAL A 39 -4.68 0.88 -14.31
CA VAL A 39 -5.29 2.04 -14.97
C VAL A 39 -5.35 1.85 -16.49
N LEU A 40 -6.57 1.76 -17.03
CA LEU A 40 -6.82 1.63 -18.46
C LEU A 40 -6.90 2.98 -19.17
N SER A 41 -7.29 4.03 -18.45
CA SER A 41 -7.54 5.35 -19.02
C SER A 41 -7.28 6.43 -17.99
N LEU A 42 -6.71 7.55 -18.45
CA LEU A 42 -6.55 8.76 -17.67
C LEU A 42 -7.65 9.76 -18.04
N TRP A 43 -7.76 10.86 -17.29
CA TRP A 43 -8.75 11.93 -17.52
C TRP A 43 -8.66 12.55 -18.93
N ASN A 44 -7.48 12.52 -19.56
CA ASN A 44 -7.27 13.03 -20.92
C ASN A 44 -7.40 11.94 -22.02
N THR A 45 -7.69 10.69 -21.66
CA THR A 45 -7.98 9.64 -22.63
C THR A 45 -9.36 9.89 -23.25
N PRO A 46 -9.50 9.88 -24.59
CA PRO A 46 -10.81 10.01 -25.22
C PRO A 46 -11.80 8.95 -24.70
N ALA A 47 -13.05 9.35 -24.40
CA ALA A 47 -14.04 8.44 -23.85
C ALA A 47 -14.29 7.20 -24.74
N GLU A 48 -14.31 7.39 -26.07
CA GLU A 48 -14.47 6.29 -27.03
C GLU A 48 -13.31 5.28 -26.97
N GLN A 49 -12.08 5.78 -26.79
CA GLN A 49 -10.91 4.92 -26.64
C GLN A 49 -10.99 4.14 -25.32
N SER A 50 -11.36 4.81 -24.23
CA SER A 50 -11.53 4.18 -22.90
C SER A 50 -12.56 3.05 -22.96
N ARG A 51 -13.71 3.29 -23.61
CA ARG A 51 -14.75 2.28 -23.85
C ARG A 51 -14.24 1.11 -24.68
N THR A 52 -13.51 1.40 -25.76
CA THR A 52 -12.94 0.38 -26.65
C THR A 52 -11.97 -0.53 -25.89
N ASP A 53 -11.05 0.06 -25.13
CA ASP A 53 -10.03 -0.67 -24.37
C ASP A 53 -10.65 -1.52 -23.25
N ALA A 54 -11.63 -0.96 -22.52
CA ALA A 54 -12.37 -1.70 -21.49
C ALA A 54 -13.17 -2.88 -22.09
N THR A 55 -13.83 -2.67 -23.23
CA THR A 55 -14.61 -3.70 -23.92
C THR A 55 -13.70 -4.83 -24.41
N ALA A 56 -12.54 -4.48 -24.99
CA ALA A 56 -11.57 -5.46 -25.44
C ALA A 56 -11.00 -6.29 -24.27
N LEU A 57 -10.68 -5.64 -23.14
CA LEU A 57 -10.24 -6.35 -21.94
C LEU A 57 -11.32 -7.27 -21.38
N ARG A 58 -12.57 -6.81 -21.29
CA ARG A 58 -13.72 -7.62 -20.84
C ARG A 58 -13.86 -8.89 -21.68
N ALA A 59 -13.81 -8.76 -23.00
CA ALA A 59 -13.91 -9.90 -23.92
C ALA A 59 -12.77 -10.92 -23.71
N ASP A 60 -11.53 -10.45 -23.54
CA ASP A 60 -10.39 -11.34 -23.29
C ASP A 60 -10.50 -12.05 -21.92
N LEU A 61 -11.00 -11.35 -20.90
CA LEU A 61 -11.26 -11.93 -19.58
C LEU A 61 -12.37 -12.98 -19.61
N ASP A 62 -13.47 -12.71 -20.33
CA ASP A 62 -14.54 -13.69 -20.54
C ASP A 62 -14.02 -14.95 -21.24
N ALA A 63 -13.21 -14.79 -22.29
CA ALA A 63 -12.62 -15.91 -23.01
C ALA A 63 -11.68 -16.76 -22.13
N ALA A 64 -11.00 -16.13 -21.15
CA ALA A 64 -10.14 -16.82 -20.19
C ALA A 64 -10.90 -17.36 -18.96
N GLY A 65 -12.18 -17.03 -18.78
CA GLY A 65 -12.96 -17.40 -17.59
C GLY A 65 -12.50 -16.68 -16.30
N LEU A 66 -12.03 -15.44 -16.44
CA LEU A 66 -11.56 -14.60 -15.33
C LEU A 66 -12.56 -13.49 -15.03
N ALA A 67 -12.81 -13.24 -13.75
CA ALA A 67 -13.62 -12.13 -13.26
C ALA A 67 -12.75 -10.96 -12.80
N VAL A 68 -13.33 -9.76 -12.69
CA VAL A 68 -12.65 -8.58 -12.15
C VAL A 68 -13.05 -8.42 -10.68
N SER A 69 -12.07 -8.31 -9.77
CA SER A 69 -12.34 -8.07 -8.34
C SER A 69 -12.44 -6.59 -7.99
N SER A 70 -11.61 -5.78 -8.64
CA SER A 70 -11.40 -4.36 -8.42
C SER A 70 -10.66 -3.79 -9.62
N LEU A 71 -10.53 -2.47 -9.70
CA LEU A 71 -9.78 -1.75 -10.73
C LEU A 71 -8.87 -0.72 -10.07
N HIS A 72 -7.60 -0.64 -10.47
CA HIS A 72 -6.83 0.59 -10.20
C HIS A 72 -7.25 1.66 -11.21
N GLY A 73 -7.76 2.79 -10.71
CA GLY A 73 -8.38 3.84 -11.53
C GLY A 73 -7.76 5.21 -11.31
N ALA A 74 -7.93 6.07 -12.32
CA ALA A 74 -7.60 7.48 -12.23
C ALA A 74 -8.85 8.31 -11.95
N ILE A 75 -8.67 9.40 -11.21
CA ILE A 75 -9.72 10.30 -10.76
C ILE A 75 -9.56 11.64 -11.47
N ALA A 76 -10.56 12.01 -12.28
CA ALA A 76 -10.58 13.26 -13.05
C ALA A 76 -11.08 14.44 -12.20
N ALA A 77 -10.68 15.66 -12.52
CA ALA A 77 -11.02 16.86 -11.75
C ALA A 77 -12.53 17.14 -11.73
N ASP A 78 -13.20 16.96 -12.87
CA ASP A 78 -14.58 17.42 -13.09
C ASP A 78 -15.62 16.30 -12.96
N SER A 79 -15.43 15.18 -13.68
CA SER A 79 -16.40 14.07 -13.67
C SER A 79 -15.73 12.71 -13.84
N GLN A 80 -16.24 11.72 -13.10
CA GLN A 80 -15.81 10.32 -13.16
C GLN A 80 -16.58 9.50 -14.22
N ALA A 81 -17.36 10.12 -15.11
CA ALA A 81 -18.23 9.41 -16.06
C ALA A 81 -17.51 8.31 -16.87
N THR A 82 -16.29 8.59 -17.36
CA THR A 82 -15.47 7.61 -18.10
C THR A 82 -15.04 6.44 -17.20
N LEU A 83 -14.68 6.71 -15.95
CA LEU A 83 -14.32 5.68 -14.98
C LEU A 83 -15.54 4.81 -14.62
N VAL A 84 -16.70 5.44 -14.41
CA VAL A 84 -17.98 4.76 -14.16
C VAL A 84 -18.32 3.81 -15.32
N GLU A 85 -18.26 4.30 -16.56
CA GLU A 85 -18.50 3.48 -17.74
C GLU A 85 -17.52 2.30 -17.82
N THR A 86 -16.23 2.55 -17.56
CA THR A 86 -15.21 1.50 -17.52
C THR A 86 -15.51 0.41 -16.49
N CYS A 87 -15.91 0.81 -15.27
CA CYS A 87 -16.28 -0.13 -14.20
C CYS A 87 -17.48 -0.99 -14.58
N HIS A 88 -18.50 -0.38 -15.19
CA HIS A 88 -19.68 -1.10 -15.67
C HIS A 88 -19.34 -2.12 -16.77
N ILE A 89 -18.47 -1.76 -17.72
CA ILE A 89 -18.04 -2.67 -18.80
C ILE A 89 -17.26 -3.86 -18.22
N LEU A 90 -16.36 -3.60 -17.27
CA LEU A 90 -15.54 -4.63 -16.64
C LEU A 90 -16.32 -5.49 -15.65
N GLY A 91 -17.45 -4.99 -15.13
CA GLY A 91 -18.29 -5.67 -14.16
C GLY A 91 -17.75 -5.60 -12.74
N THR A 92 -17.12 -4.48 -12.36
CA THR A 92 -16.60 -4.24 -11.01
C THR A 92 -17.33 -3.08 -10.35
N ASP A 93 -17.52 -3.19 -9.03
CA ASP A 93 -18.11 -2.16 -8.17
C ASP A 93 -17.06 -1.48 -7.27
N THR A 94 -15.77 -1.76 -7.49
CA THR A 94 -14.69 -1.30 -6.62
C THR A 94 -13.52 -0.75 -7.43
N VAL A 95 -13.08 0.45 -7.09
CA VAL A 95 -11.93 1.13 -7.67
C VAL A 95 -10.96 1.54 -6.56
N PHE A 96 -9.67 1.29 -6.76
CA PHE A 96 -8.61 1.81 -5.90
C PHE A 96 -7.78 2.86 -6.63
N VAL A 97 -7.43 3.94 -5.94
CA VAL A 97 -6.39 4.88 -6.39
C VAL A 97 -5.07 4.43 -5.76
N PRO A 98 -4.10 3.95 -6.55
CA PRO A 98 -2.83 3.47 -6.00
C PRO A 98 -1.80 4.55 -5.71
N ILE A 99 -1.89 5.73 -6.32
CA ILE A 99 -0.83 6.72 -6.29
C ILE A 99 -1.41 8.12 -6.53
N PRO A 100 -0.87 9.16 -5.86
CA PRO A 100 -1.42 10.52 -5.96
C PRO A 100 -1.53 11.09 -7.38
N PHE A 101 -0.56 10.81 -8.25
CA PHE A 101 -0.57 11.35 -9.62
C PHE A 101 -1.64 10.74 -10.54
N LEU A 102 -2.43 9.78 -10.06
CA LEU A 102 -3.64 9.33 -10.74
C LEU A 102 -4.88 10.14 -10.35
N VAL A 103 -4.73 11.14 -9.48
CA VAL A 103 -5.76 12.14 -9.23
C VAL A 103 -5.35 13.41 -9.96
N GLU A 104 -6.19 13.86 -10.88
CA GLU A 104 -5.90 15.03 -11.71
C GLU A 104 -5.60 16.26 -10.85
N GLY A 105 -4.49 16.93 -11.13
CA GLY A 105 -4.03 18.10 -10.39
C GLY A 105 -3.13 17.82 -9.18
N PHE A 106 -2.80 16.55 -8.91
CA PHE A 106 -1.92 16.16 -7.82
C PHE A 106 -0.66 15.43 -8.31
N ASP A 107 0.38 15.43 -7.49
CA ASP A 107 1.65 14.76 -7.75
C ASP A 107 2.13 13.97 -6.53
N GLY A 108 3.35 13.41 -6.60
CA GLY A 108 3.91 12.58 -5.53
C GLY A 108 4.22 13.31 -4.21
N THR A 109 4.15 14.65 -4.18
CA THR A 109 4.49 15.46 -3.00
C THR A 109 3.29 15.70 -2.06
N VAL A 110 2.12 15.14 -2.38
CA VAL A 110 0.88 15.28 -1.60
C VAL A 110 1.05 15.02 -0.10
N PHE A 111 1.92 14.08 0.28
CA PHE A 111 2.14 13.70 1.69
C PHE A 111 3.22 14.53 2.40
N GLU A 112 3.81 15.51 1.72
CA GLU A 112 4.87 16.39 2.27
C GLU A 112 4.31 17.70 2.84
N ASP A 113 3.10 18.09 2.43
CA ASP A 113 2.46 19.35 2.84
C ASP A 113 1.01 19.13 3.31
N ARG A 114 0.65 19.73 4.44
CA ARG A 114 -0.68 19.53 5.06
C ARG A 114 -1.80 20.10 4.20
N GLN A 115 -1.58 21.24 3.55
CA GLN A 115 -2.62 21.88 2.73
C GLN A 115 -2.91 21.04 1.49
N THR A 116 -1.86 20.56 0.83
CA THR A 116 -1.95 19.69 -0.35
C THR A 116 -2.57 18.36 0.01
N LEU A 117 -2.17 17.75 1.13
CA LEU A 117 -2.79 16.52 1.66
C LEU A 117 -4.29 16.69 1.92
N THR A 118 -4.68 17.84 2.48
CA THR A 118 -6.08 18.14 2.76
C THR A 118 -6.88 18.30 1.47
N ALA A 119 -6.35 19.01 0.49
CA ALA A 119 -6.98 19.15 -0.82
C ALA A 119 -7.13 17.79 -1.54
N PHE A 120 -6.11 16.94 -1.43
CA PHE A 120 -6.14 15.59 -2.00
C PHE A 120 -7.23 14.71 -1.35
N ALA A 121 -7.30 14.69 -0.02
CA ALA A 121 -8.35 13.96 0.70
C ALA A 121 -9.75 14.45 0.34
N LEU A 122 -9.95 15.77 0.24
CA LEU A 122 -11.22 16.35 -0.20
C LEU A 122 -11.59 15.95 -1.63
N ARG A 123 -10.60 15.85 -2.54
CA ARG A 123 -10.85 15.39 -3.92
C ARG A 123 -11.30 13.93 -3.93
N LEU A 124 -10.65 13.06 -3.16
CA LEU A 124 -11.05 11.66 -3.04
C LEU A 124 -12.45 11.52 -2.42
N ASN A 125 -12.78 12.29 -1.39
CA ASN A 125 -14.12 12.28 -0.79
C ASN A 125 -15.21 12.70 -1.78
N SER A 126 -14.95 13.75 -2.57
CA SER A 126 -15.86 14.18 -3.63
C SER A 126 -16.07 13.09 -4.70
N ALA A 127 -14.97 12.48 -5.17
CA ALA A 127 -15.02 11.40 -6.14
C ALA A 127 -15.74 10.16 -5.59
N ALA A 128 -15.55 9.83 -4.31
CA ALA A 128 -16.25 8.74 -3.65
C ALA A 128 -17.76 8.97 -3.64
N GLY A 129 -18.20 10.21 -3.38
CA GLY A 129 -19.61 10.59 -3.47
C GLY A 129 -20.18 10.37 -4.87
N GLU A 130 -19.52 10.87 -5.91
CA GLU A 130 -19.94 10.71 -7.31
C GLU A 130 -20.00 9.23 -7.72
N LEU A 131 -18.97 8.44 -7.39
CA LEU A 131 -18.91 7.01 -7.71
C LEU A 131 -20.01 6.22 -6.98
N ALA A 132 -20.32 6.58 -5.74
CA ALA A 132 -21.36 5.92 -4.94
C ALA A 132 -22.76 6.08 -5.54
N GLU A 133 -23.06 7.17 -6.24
CA GLU A 133 -24.32 7.35 -6.98
C GLU A 133 -24.50 6.29 -8.09
N HIS A 134 -23.40 5.70 -8.55
CA HIS A 134 -23.35 4.62 -9.53
C HIS A 134 -23.12 3.24 -8.90
N GLY A 135 -23.16 3.14 -7.56
CA GLY A 135 -22.92 1.88 -6.84
C GLY A 135 -21.46 1.43 -6.85
N ILE A 136 -20.51 2.32 -7.18
CA ILE A 136 -19.08 2.05 -7.19
C ILE A 136 -18.45 2.58 -5.90
N ARG A 137 -17.65 1.76 -5.24
CA ARG A 137 -16.89 2.09 -4.03
C ARG A 137 -15.49 2.53 -4.41
N LEU A 138 -15.07 3.66 -3.87
CA LEU A 138 -13.70 4.13 -3.97
C LEU A 138 -12.86 3.60 -2.81
N GLY A 139 -11.63 3.26 -3.10
CA GLY A 139 -10.60 2.97 -2.12
C GLY A 139 -9.27 3.62 -2.47
N TYR A 140 -8.34 3.56 -1.53
CA TYR A 140 -6.97 4.01 -1.71
C TYR A 140 -5.99 2.88 -1.39
N HIS A 141 -5.03 2.65 -2.27
CA HIS A 141 -3.95 1.67 -2.08
C HIS A 141 -2.70 2.39 -1.58
N ASN A 142 -2.17 1.95 -0.43
CA ASN A 142 -1.01 2.59 0.17
C ASN A 142 0.32 2.07 -0.40
N HIS A 143 1.33 2.93 -0.44
CA HIS A 143 2.73 2.60 -0.67
C HIS A 143 3.58 2.87 0.56
N THR A 144 4.83 3.30 0.41
CA THR A 144 5.73 3.67 1.53
C THR A 144 5.76 5.18 1.74
N PHE A 145 5.50 5.98 0.70
CA PHE A 145 5.66 7.44 0.76
C PHE A 145 4.60 8.11 1.64
N GLU A 146 3.46 7.46 1.90
CA GLU A 146 2.43 7.98 2.81
C GLU A 146 2.90 8.04 4.27
N TRP A 147 3.99 7.34 4.60
CA TRP A 147 4.62 7.36 5.93
C TRP A 147 5.53 8.57 6.14
N ALA A 148 5.54 9.51 5.20
CA ALA A 148 6.20 10.80 5.36
C ALA A 148 5.72 11.53 6.63
N GLN A 149 6.60 12.36 7.16
CA GLN A 149 6.28 13.27 8.27
C GLN A 149 6.00 14.64 7.68
N LEU A 150 4.89 15.24 8.10
CA LEU A 150 4.61 16.64 7.80
C LEU A 150 5.64 17.55 8.51
N PRO A 151 5.77 18.85 8.12
CA PRO A 151 6.74 19.76 8.72
C PRO A 151 6.60 19.94 10.24
N ASP A 152 5.42 19.66 10.80
CA ASP A 152 5.12 19.70 12.23
C ASP A 152 5.49 18.39 12.97
N GLY A 153 6.01 17.38 12.26
CA GLY A 153 6.35 16.06 12.80
C GLY A 153 5.16 15.10 12.95
N THR A 154 3.99 15.43 12.40
CA THR A 154 2.82 14.55 12.38
C THR A 154 2.95 13.52 11.24
N PRO A 155 2.62 12.24 11.47
CA PRO A 155 2.56 11.25 10.39
C PRO A 155 1.49 11.61 9.35
N ALA A 156 1.90 11.79 8.10
CA ALA A 156 0.98 12.18 7.02
C ALA A 156 -0.10 11.12 6.78
N PHE A 157 0.24 9.83 6.89
CA PHE A 157 -0.70 8.71 6.80
C PHE A 157 -1.88 8.85 7.77
N ASP A 158 -1.64 9.20 9.03
CA ASP A 158 -2.71 9.31 10.02
C ASP A 158 -3.63 10.49 9.70
N VAL A 159 -3.05 11.65 9.39
CA VAL A 159 -3.81 12.84 8.97
C VAL A 159 -4.64 12.54 7.72
N PHE A 160 -4.06 11.87 6.72
CA PHE A 160 -4.74 11.49 5.49
C PHE A 160 -5.98 10.64 5.80
N TRP A 161 -5.80 9.57 6.57
CA TRP A 161 -6.89 8.66 6.91
C TRP A 161 -7.93 9.29 7.84
N ASP A 162 -7.59 10.29 8.64
CA ASP A 162 -8.55 11.04 9.45
C ASP A 162 -9.41 11.99 8.60
N LEU A 163 -8.88 12.46 7.47
CA LEU A 163 -9.58 13.36 6.54
C LEU A 163 -10.49 12.63 5.54
N LEU A 164 -10.23 11.35 5.28
CA LEU A 164 -11.02 10.55 4.33
C LEU A 164 -12.38 10.14 4.90
N ASP A 165 -13.39 10.15 4.03
CA ASP A 165 -14.70 9.59 4.32
C ASP A 165 -14.56 8.13 4.78
N PRO A 166 -15.19 7.72 5.89
CA PRO A 166 -15.14 6.34 6.37
C PRO A 166 -15.58 5.28 5.34
N ALA A 167 -16.37 5.65 4.33
CA ALA A 167 -16.78 4.77 3.24
C ALA A 167 -15.64 4.43 2.27
N ILE A 168 -14.56 5.23 2.24
CA ILE A 168 -13.41 4.95 1.39
C ILE A 168 -12.66 3.72 1.92
N LEU A 169 -12.50 2.73 1.04
CA LEU A 169 -11.86 1.46 1.35
C LEU A 169 -10.34 1.62 1.48
N ALA A 170 -9.73 0.82 2.34
CA ALA A 170 -8.27 0.72 2.42
C ALA A 170 -7.81 -0.55 1.69
N GLU A 171 -6.93 -0.39 0.70
CA GLU A 171 -6.13 -1.51 0.21
C GLU A 171 -4.73 -1.40 0.80
N SER A 172 -4.37 -2.38 1.63
CA SER A 172 -3.09 -2.33 2.33
C SER A 172 -2.04 -3.20 1.69
N PHE A 173 -0.89 -2.59 1.40
CA PHE A 173 0.37 -3.26 1.16
C PHE A 173 1.16 -3.35 2.47
N HIS A 174 1.40 -4.57 2.98
CA HIS A 174 2.09 -4.79 4.26
C HIS A 174 3.56 -5.19 4.03
N LEU A 175 4.50 -4.28 4.31
CA LEU A 175 5.95 -4.51 4.17
C LEU A 175 6.60 -5.30 5.31
N HIS A 176 5.86 -5.64 6.38
CA HIS A 176 6.49 -6.12 7.63
C HIS A 176 6.38 -7.62 7.94
N SER A 177 5.91 -8.45 7.00
CA SER A 177 6.02 -9.90 7.16
C SER A 177 5.91 -10.60 5.82
N VAL A 178 7.06 -11.09 5.33
CA VAL A 178 7.10 -12.16 4.34
C VAL A 178 6.54 -13.41 5.01
N THR A 179 5.21 -13.55 5.08
CA THR A 179 4.46 -14.80 5.25
C THR A 179 2.99 -14.53 4.96
N HIS A 180 2.56 -14.92 3.75
CA HIS A 180 1.19 -15.20 3.32
C HIS A 180 0.05 -14.34 3.90
N CYS A 181 -0.57 -13.48 3.08
CA CYS A 181 -1.99 -13.15 3.25
C CYS A 181 -2.67 -12.86 1.91
N PHE A 182 -3.69 -13.67 1.63
CA PHE A 182 -4.71 -13.51 0.60
C PHE A 182 -5.93 -12.87 1.23
N VAL A 183 -6.71 -12.09 0.46
CA VAL A 183 -8.19 -12.10 0.44
C VAL A 183 -8.67 -11.06 -0.59
N ALA A 184 -9.34 -11.52 -1.64
CA ALA A 184 -10.31 -10.73 -2.38
C ALA A 184 -11.70 -11.24 -1.98
N HIS A 185 -12.48 -10.44 -1.26
CA HIS A 185 -13.88 -10.72 -0.97
C HIS A 185 -14.77 -9.80 -1.81
N SER A 186 -15.48 -10.38 -2.78
CA SER A 186 -16.58 -9.71 -3.48
C SER A 186 -17.87 -9.64 -2.63
N HIS A 187 -17.85 -10.13 -1.39
CA HIS A 187 -18.90 -9.91 -0.39
C HIS A 187 -18.25 -9.75 0.99
N LEU A 188 -18.02 -8.50 1.41
CA LEU A 188 -17.39 -8.20 2.69
C LEU A 188 -18.35 -8.56 3.83
N GLY A 189 -17.97 -9.57 4.62
CA GLY A 189 -18.69 -9.96 5.82
C GLY A 189 -18.29 -9.10 7.03
N PRO A 190 -18.98 -9.25 8.18
CA PRO A 190 -18.67 -8.48 9.40
C PRO A 190 -17.24 -8.68 9.94
N ALA A 191 -16.54 -9.73 9.51
CA ALA A 191 -15.22 -10.13 10.01
C ALA A 191 -14.03 -9.43 9.34
N ASP A 192 -14.23 -8.76 8.20
CA ASP A 192 -13.16 -8.08 7.43
C ASP A 192 -12.93 -6.62 7.85
N LYS A 193 -13.55 -6.21 8.96
CA LYS A 193 -13.49 -4.85 9.50
C LYS A 193 -12.40 -4.77 10.56
N LYS A 194 -11.37 -3.94 10.33
CA LYS A 194 -10.42 -3.57 11.39
C LYS A 194 -10.79 -2.21 11.95
N GLN A 195 -10.87 -2.13 13.27
CA GLN A 195 -11.11 -0.89 14.00
C GLN A 195 -9.78 -0.19 14.29
N ARG A 196 -9.69 1.11 13.96
CA ARG A 196 -8.57 1.96 14.40
C ARG A 196 -8.80 2.43 15.84
N SER A 197 -7.76 3.00 16.48
CA SER A 197 -7.83 3.49 17.87
C SER A 197 -8.83 4.64 18.07
N ASP A 198 -9.28 5.25 16.98
CA ASP A 198 -10.33 6.27 16.90
C ASP A 198 -11.76 5.68 16.93
N GLY A 199 -11.91 4.35 16.86
CA GLY A 199 -13.19 3.65 16.85
C GLY A 199 -13.85 3.50 15.47
N VAL A 200 -13.21 3.97 14.39
CA VAL A 200 -13.77 3.89 13.02
C VAL A 200 -13.55 2.48 12.44
N GLU A 201 -14.64 1.84 12.00
CA GLU A 201 -14.60 0.57 11.25
C GLU A 201 -14.35 0.85 9.76
N ARG A 202 -13.32 0.24 9.18
CA ARG A 202 -13.09 0.24 7.72
C ARG A 202 -12.98 -1.17 7.17
N CYS A 203 -13.43 -1.35 5.94
CA CYS A 203 -13.25 -2.59 5.20
C CYS A 203 -11.89 -2.58 4.48
N PHE A 204 -11.19 -3.71 4.51
CA PHE A 204 -9.85 -3.85 3.97
C PHE A 204 -9.81 -4.80 2.77
N ALA A 205 -9.09 -4.38 1.73
CA ALA A 205 -8.50 -5.28 0.74
C ALA A 205 -7.01 -5.47 1.06
N VAL A 206 -6.46 -6.66 0.81
CA VAL A 206 -5.04 -6.97 1.08
C VAL A 206 -4.35 -7.28 -0.23
N ALA A 207 -3.40 -6.41 -0.60
CA ALA A 207 -2.50 -6.65 -1.73
C ALA A 207 -1.19 -7.26 -1.20
N ALA A 208 -0.85 -8.45 -1.69
CA ALA A 208 0.41 -9.12 -1.37
C ALA A 208 1.37 -9.04 -2.55
N GLY A 209 2.57 -8.55 -2.31
CA GLY A 209 3.67 -8.57 -3.26
C GLY A 209 4.97 -8.84 -2.53
N ASP A 210 5.76 -9.77 -3.06
CA ASP A 210 7.13 -9.97 -2.61
C ASP A 210 8.05 -9.08 -3.45
N GLN A 211 8.93 -8.32 -2.79
CA GLN A 211 9.96 -7.55 -3.47
C GLN A 211 11.02 -8.53 -3.94
N GLY A 212 10.93 -8.93 -5.22
CA GLY A 212 12.01 -9.67 -5.85
C GLY A 212 13.28 -8.81 -5.91
N PHE A 213 14.17 -8.93 -4.93
CA PHE A 213 15.51 -8.35 -5.03
C PHE A 213 16.24 -9.03 -6.19
N ARG A 214 16.41 -8.30 -7.30
CA ARG A 214 17.35 -8.64 -8.37
C ARG A 214 18.40 -7.55 -8.44
N ASP A 215 19.61 -7.88 -8.00
CA ASP A 215 20.81 -7.13 -8.36
C ASP A 215 21.40 -7.69 -9.66
N VAL A 216 21.95 -6.79 -10.47
CA VAL A 216 22.75 -7.04 -11.66
C VAL A 216 24.08 -7.65 -11.20
N GLN A 217 24.10 -8.98 -11.00
CA GLN A 217 25.25 -9.92 -11.06
C GLN A 217 25.13 -11.18 -10.17
N GLY A 218 23.92 -11.59 -9.73
CA GLY A 218 23.66 -13.00 -9.39
C GLY A 218 24.53 -13.66 -8.31
N GLN A 219 24.96 -12.92 -7.28
CA GLN A 219 25.68 -13.48 -6.12
C GLN A 219 24.81 -13.36 -4.85
N ARG A 220 24.65 -14.47 -4.10
CA ARG A 220 23.87 -14.52 -2.85
C ARG A 220 24.71 -13.99 -1.68
N TYR A 221 24.22 -13.01 -0.94
CA TYR A 221 24.73 -12.65 0.39
C TYR A 221 23.86 -13.27 1.48
N HIS A 222 24.49 -13.89 2.48
CA HIS A 222 23.88 -14.17 3.77
C HIS A 222 24.02 -12.91 4.64
N ALA A 223 22.93 -12.23 4.96
CA ALA A 223 22.95 -11.15 5.94
C ALA A 223 23.25 -11.73 7.34
N ARG A 224 24.29 -11.23 7.99
CA ARG A 224 24.54 -11.44 9.43
C ARG A 224 23.68 -10.44 10.21
N GLU A 225 23.09 -10.87 11.31
CA GLU A 225 22.05 -10.18 12.09
C GLU A 225 22.47 -8.87 12.80
N ASP A 226 23.69 -8.35 12.60
CA ASP A 226 24.26 -7.36 13.53
C ASP A 226 24.36 -5.91 13.02
N GLU A 227 23.81 -5.55 11.85
CA GLU A 227 23.82 -4.15 11.38
C GLU A 227 22.45 -3.71 10.81
N GLN A 228 21.52 -3.33 11.69
CA GLN A 228 20.41 -2.43 11.37
C GLN A 228 20.50 -1.15 12.23
N PRO A 229 20.33 0.05 11.65
CA PRO A 229 20.23 1.28 12.42
C PRO A 229 18.90 1.31 13.19
N PRO A 230 18.84 1.93 14.39
CA PRO A 230 17.69 1.80 15.28
C PRO A 230 16.55 2.73 14.86
N CYS A 231 15.58 2.22 14.10
CA CYS A 231 14.26 2.84 14.03
C CYS A 231 13.43 2.38 15.24
N ARG A 232 13.20 3.33 16.14
CA ARG A 232 12.54 3.16 17.43
C ARG A 232 11.01 3.14 17.23
N ALA A 233 10.38 1.96 17.33
CA ALA A 233 8.94 1.84 17.56
C ALA A 233 8.61 0.58 18.39
N GLN A 234 9.08 0.57 19.64
CA GLN A 234 8.58 -0.32 20.68
C GLN A 234 7.26 0.22 21.24
N HIS A 235 6.11 -0.19 20.69
CA HIS A 235 4.85 -0.41 21.42
C HIS A 235 3.75 -0.77 20.42
N LEU A 236 3.38 -2.05 20.36
CA LEU A 236 2.02 -2.58 20.13
C LEU A 236 2.10 -4.12 20.07
N HIS A 237 2.52 -4.72 21.18
CA HIS A 237 2.34 -6.15 21.41
C HIS A 237 1.64 -6.36 22.74
N ARG A 238 0.34 -6.11 22.74
CA ARG A 238 -0.57 -6.63 23.76
C ARG A 238 -1.96 -6.66 23.17
N THR A 239 -2.35 -7.82 22.66
CA THR A 239 -3.64 -8.54 22.84
C THR A 239 -3.74 -9.58 21.72
N ALA A 240 -4.15 -10.80 22.09
CA ALA A 240 -4.13 -12.06 21.32
C ALA A 240 -2.69 -12.62 21.16
N VAL A 241 -2.24 -13.66 21.86
CA VAL A 241 -2.89 -14.92 22.23
C VAL A 241 -2.30 -15.39 23.58
N HIS A 242 -3.07 -15.28 24.65
CA HIS A 242 -2.87 -16.07 25.87
C HIS A 242 -4.13 -16.91 26.11
N SER A 243 -4.25 -17.92 25.25
CA SER A 243 -5.08 -19.11 25.40
C SER A 243 -4.46 -20.05 24.36
N GLU A 244 -3.52 -20.92 24.69
CA GLU A 244 -3.76 -22.18 25.40
C GLU A 244 -2.40 -22.82 25.74
N LEU A 245 -1.91 -22.69 26.98
CA LEU A 245 -0.80 -23.52 27.47
C LEU A 245 -1.05 -23.91 28.95
N PRO A 246 -0.90 -25.19 29.34
CA PRO A 246 -1.12 -25.62 30.73
C PRO A 246 -0.11 -25.01 31.72
N ALA A 247 -0.58 -24.68 32.92
CA ALA A 247 0.11 -23.92 33.98
C ALA A 247 1.41 -24.53 34.56
N ALA A 248 1.96 -25.60 33.97
CA ALA A 248 3.19 -26.25 34.46
C ALA A 248 4.47 -25.71 33.79
N GLU A 249 4.39 -25.08 32.62
CA GLU A 249 5.59 -24.56 31.91
C GLU A 249 5.91 -23.08 32.21
N GLN A 250 5.02 -22.39 32.93
CA GLN A 250 5.18 -20.97 33.26
C GLN A 250 6.25 -20.70 34.33
N LYS A 251 6.71 -21.72 35.08
CA LYS A 251 7.75 -21.58 36.11
C LYS A 251 9.19 -21.79 35.63
N ALA A 252 9.41 -22.23 34.39
CA ALA A 252 10.76 -22.37 33.83
C ALA A 252 11.27 -21.09 33.14
N HIS A 253 10.37 -20.28 32.57
CA HIS A 253 10.73 -19.09 31.78
C HIS A 253 11.13 -17.88 32.66
N ASP A 254 10.50 -17.72 33.83
CA ASP A 254 10.78 -16.59 34.74
C ASP A 254 12.12 -16.70 35.50
N ARG A 255 12.75 -17.89 35.54
CA ARG A 255 14.07 -18.07 36.15
C ARG A 255 15.23 -17.67 35.23
N GLN A 256 15.01 -17.54 33.93
CA GLN A 256 16.07 -17.26 32.96
C GLN A 256 16.25 -15.76 32.67
N ILE A 257 15.26 -14.93 33.00
CA ILE A 257 15.30 -13.47 32.76
C ILE A 257 16.02 -12.69 33.87
N ASN A 258 16.06 -13.20 35.11
CA ASN A 258 16.67 -12.49 36.25
C ASN A 258 18.19 -12.73 36.45
N ARG A 259 18.90 -13.37 35.53
CA ARG A 259 20.37 -13.54 35.59
C ARG A 259 21.19 -12.56 34.73
N GLY A 260 20.54 -11.68 33.96
CA GLY A 260 21.23 -10.75 33.04
C GLY A 260 21.26 -9.28 33.46
N ARG A 261 20.80 -8.94 34.67
CA ARG A 261 20.62 -7.54 35.12
C ARG A 261 21.61 -7.03 36.15
N ASP A 262 22.68 -7.77 36.40
CA ASP A 262 23.81 -7.30 37.20
C ASP A 262 25.08 -7.44 36.35
N GLU A 263 25.94 -6.42 36.38
CA GLU A 263 27.18 -6.24 35.59
C GLU A 263 27.06 -5.49 34.26
N ARG A 264 27.05 -4.15 34.34
CA ARG A 264 28.02 -3.26 33.64
C ARG A 264 27.88 -1.81 34.13
N ARG A 265 28.63 -1.47 35.19
CA ARG A 265 28.98 -0.09 35.57
C ARG A 265 30.09 0.42 34.66
N TYR A 266 29.92 1.58 34.04
CA TYR A 266 31.02 2.34 33.40
C TYR A 266 31.61 3.37 34.37
N PRO A 267 32.93 3.49 34.53
CA PRO A 267 33.57 4.63 35.19
C PRO A 267 33.96 5.73 34.19
N HIS A 268 33.86 6.99 34.64
CA HIS A 268 34.37 8.19 33.97
C HIS A 268 35.90 8.15 33.78
N ARG A 269 36.40 8.67 32.64
CA ARG A 269 37.71 9.35 32.59
C ARG A 269 37.84 10.32 31.39
N ASN A 270 38.29 11.53 31.72
CA ASN A 270 38.74 12.61 30.83
C ASN A 270 40.02 12.24 30.06
N THR A 271 40.18 12.80 28.86
CA THR A 271 41.46 13.39 28.38
C THR A 271 41.18 14.47 27.34
N GLU A 272 41.68 15.68 27.60
CA GLU A 272 41.88 16.77 26.65
C GLU A 272 43.01 16.42 25.67
N THR A 273 42.87 16.78 24.38
CA THR A 273 43.98 17.36 23.58
C THR A 273 43.43 18.30 22.51
N GLN A 274 44.20 19.35 22.26
CA GLN A 274 43.91 20.63 21.62
C GLN A 274 44.30 20.67 20.12
N LEU A 275 43.78 21.70 19.41
CA LEU A 275 44.29 22.33 18.16
C LEU A 275 44.03 21.55 16.85
N GLN A 276 43.59 22.14 15.72
CA GLN A 276 43.70 23.49 15.16
C GLN A 276 42.56 23.76 14.15
N ARG A 277 42.16 25.03 14.01
CA ARG A 277 41.24 25.54 12.97
C ARG A 277 42.02 25.85 11.70
N GLU A 278 41.51 25.43 10.54
CA GLU A 278 41.91 25.99 9.24
C GLU A 278 40.73 26.71 8.59
N HIS A 279 41.05 27.86 8.04
CA HIS A 279 40.19 28.90 7.47
C HIS A 279 40.38 28.87 5.96
N ILE A 280 39.31 28.80 5.17
CA ILE A 280 39.37 28.89 3.70
C ILE A 280 38.42 30.03 3.26
N PRO A 281 38.90 31.02 2.48
CA PRO A 281 38.16 32.23 2.12
C PRO A 281 37.31 32.09 0.85
N GLU A 282 36.30 32.95 0.72
CA GLU A 282 35.44 33.08 -0.48
C GLU A 282 36.12 33.84 -1.63
N PRO A 283 35.76 33.58 -2.90
CA PRO A 283 36.22 34.38 -4.04
C PRO A 283 35.25 35.51 -4.42
N GLU A 284 35.86 36.64 -4.75
CA GLU A 284 35.30 37.93 -5.14
C GLU A 284 34.60 37.92 -6.53
N GLU A 285 33.59 38.79 -6.67
CA GLU A 285 33.04 39.25 -7.96
C GLU A 285 34.02 40.18 -8.66
N GLU A 286 34.16 40.07 -9.99
CA GLU A 286 34.53 41.23 -10.82
C GLU A 286 34.05 41.09 -12.28
N SER A 287 33.33 42.15 -12.71
CA SER A 287 33.10 42.71 -14.06
C SER A 287 32.38 41.92 -15.14
#